data_AF-A0A3D9KRI6-F1
#
_entry.id   AF-A0A3D9KRI6-F1
#
_cell.length_a   1.000
_cell.length_b   1.000
_cell.length_c   1.000
_cell.angle_alpha   90.00
_cell.angle_beta   90.00
_cell.angle_gamma   90.00
#
_symmetry.space_group_name_H-M   'P 1'
#
loop_
_entity.id
_entity.type
_entity.pdbx_description
1 polymer ?
#
loop_
_entity_poly.entity_id
_entity_poly.type
_entity_poly.pdbx_seq_one_letter_code
_entity_poly.pdbx_strand_id
1 'polypeptide(L)'
;MRHQQEARAARADQAQQALVERYWNAGIGMFDIETPCPNGECNTIFHYWWMAHAVEALTDGLERTGDSRYSELLDALYEGLLRRNGGAWPNALYDDMEWMAIGWLRAYNATGTEKYKEAALLLWQDIQTGWNEHMGGGIAWQKSQLDYKNTPANAPAVILAARLHARFGDEADLGWALRIYDWLKSNLVDPASGFVWDGMNRLGDGAIDKEWEFTYCQGVFIGAALELYRATGNDAYLQDARRTAEAAARKLAESETGLLPNEGNGDAGLFKGIYVRYLAQLALADPSGSGEAAKLVAGNAELLWSKGRDAERTLFGPNWSEPPGGTVELGTQISGVILLEAAARLEAAELAGRTEATA
;
A
#
# COMPACT_ATOMS: atom_id res chain seq x y z
N MET A 1 9.72 -33.31 -3.13
CA MET A 1 8.51 -32.47 -3.30
C MET A 1 8.36 -31.36 -2.25
N ARG A 2 9.07 -31.39 -1.09
CA ARG A 2 9.15 -30.22 -0.17
C ARG A 2 10.13 -29.12 -0.63
N HIS A 3 11.09 -29.44 -1.51
CA HIS A 3 12.12 -28.50 -2.01
C HIS A 3 11.66 -27.41 -3.01
N GLN A 4 10.36 -27.33 -3.33
CA GLN A 4 9.82 -26.22 -4.15
C GLN A 4 8.94 -25.25 -3.36
N GLN A 5 8.60 -25.58 -2.11
CA GLN A 5 7.83 -24.72 -1.21
C GLN A 5 8.62 -23.50 -0.71
N GLU A 6 9.93 -23.46 -0.98
CA GLU A 6 10.92 -22.57 -0.34
C GLU A 6 11.33 -21.37 -1.21
N ALA A 7 10.83 -21.20 -2.45
CA ALA A 7 11.39 -20.19 -3.35
C ALA A 7 10.94 -18.75 -3.07
N ARG A 8 9.63 -18.41 -3.06
CA ARG A 8 9.20 -17.00 -2.87
C ARG A 8 9.08 -16.59 -1.41
N ALA A 9 8.64 -17.49 -0.54
CA ALA A 9 8.60 -17.24 0.90
C ALA A 9 10.01 -16.90 1.46
N ALA A 10 11.05 -17.65 1.05
CA ALA A 10 12.43 -17.35 1.48
C ALA A 10 12.97 -16.04 0.90
N ARG A 11 12.49 -15.61 -0.27
CA ARG A 11 12.84 -14.29 -0.85
C ARG A 11 12.19 -13.16 -0.03
N ALA A 12 10.93 -13.34 0.35
CA ALA A 12 10.24 -12.41 1.25
C ALA A 12 10.94 -12.33 2.61
N ASP A 13 11.36 -13.46 3.19
CA ASP A 13 12.13 -13.49 4.44
C ASP A 13 13.46 -12.73 4.33
N GLN A 14 14.21 -12.93 3.24
CA GLN A 14 15.45 -12.20 2.98
C GLN A 14 15.21 -10.69 2.81
N ALA A 15 14.12 -10.31 2.13
CA ALA A 15 13.74 -8.91 1.96
C ALA A 15 13.36 -8.24 3.29
N GLN A 16 12.60 -8.94 4.14
CA GLN A 16 12.25 -8.49 5.50
C GLN A 16 13.49 -8.36 6.39
N GLN A 17 14.39 -9.34 6.33
CA GLN A 17 15.65 -9.30 7.06
C GLN A 17 16.49 -8.09 6.63
N ALA A 18 16.61 -7.85 5.31
CA ALA A 18 17.33 -6.69 4.80
C ALA A 18 16.68 -5.36 5.21
N LEU A 19 15.34 -5.27 5.22
CA LEU A 19 14.63 -4.10 5.72
C LEU A 19 15.02 -3.80 7.18
N VAL A 20 14.99 -4.80 8.06
CA VAL A 20 15.34 -4.61 9.47
C VAL A 20 16.84 -4.33 9.65
N GLU A 21 17.72 -5.13 9.07
CA GLU A 21 19.17 -5.00 9.25
C GLU A 21 19.75 -3.69 8.70
N ARG A 22 19.17 -3.15 7.63
CA ARG A 22 19.73 -1.98 6.92
C ARG A 22 19.10 -0.66 7.34
N TYR A 23 17.89 -0.68 7.89
CA TYR A 23 17.13 0.52 8.20
C TYR A 23 16.67 0.60 9.66
N TRP A 24 16.57 -0.49 10.43
CA TRP A 24 16.05 -0.37 11.79
C TRP A 24 17.03 0.41 12.70
N ASN A 25 16.56 1.51 13.28
CA ASN A 25 17.29 2.33 14.21
C ASN A 25 16.68 2.24 15.62
N ALA A 26 17.28 1.36 16.43
CA ALA A 26 16.85 1.13 17.81
C ALA A 26 16.97 2.39 18.70
N GLY A 27 17.83 3.36 18.35
CA GLY A 27 18.01 4.60 19.11
C GLY A 27 16.79 5.52 19.07
N ILE A 28 16.05 5.51 17.95
CA ILE A 28 14.80 6.27 17.80
C ILE A 28 13.55 5.39 17.88
N GLY A 29 13.72 4.06 17.75
CA GLY A 29 12.62 3.10 17.70
C GLY A 29 11.83 3.22 16.40
N MET A 30 12.51 3.51 15.29
CA MET A 30 11.93 3.70 13.96
C MET A 30 12.92 3.19 12.91
N PHE A 31 12.50 3.19 11.65
CA PHE A 31 13.42 2.99 10.53
C PHE A 31 14.14 4.29 10.16
N ASP A 32 15.40 4.19 9.77
CA ASP A 32 16.11 5.23 9.03
C ASP A 32 15.45 5.42 7.66
N ILE A 33 15.42 6.65 7.15
CA ILE A 33 14.73 6.94 5.87
C ILE A 33 15.53 6.53 4.64
N GLU A 34 16.79 6.15 4.80
CA GLU A 34 17.67 5.66 3.73
C GLU A 34 18.79 4.78 4.28
N THR A 35 19.44 4.03 3.40
CA THR A 35 20.63 3.25 3.75
C THR A 35 21.72 3.39 2.67
N PRO A 36 23.01 3.61 3.05
CA PRO A 36 23.49 3.80 4.42
C PRO A 36 23.06 5.15 5.01
N CYS A 37 22.80 5.19 6.32
CA CYS A 37 22.50 6.41 7.08
C CYS A 37 23.59 6.63 8.15
N PRO A 38 24.75 7.21 7.80
CA PRO A 38 25.86 7.36 8.74
C PRO A 38 25.41 8.19 9.96
N ASN A 39 25.63 7.66 11.16
CA ASN A 39 25.28 8.28 12.44
C ASN A 39 23.79 8.68 12.60
N GLY A 40 22.88 8.15 11.78
CA GLY A 40 21.47 8.54 11.82
C GLY A 40 21.17 9.92 11.23
N GLU A 41 22.14 10.54 10.53
CA GLU A 41 22.04 11.92 10.03
C GLU A 41 20.97 12.11 8.94
N CYS A 42 20.53 11.03 8.30
CA CYS A 42 19.47 11.08 7.29
C CYS A 42 18.10 11.46 7.87
N ASN A 43 17.83 11.23 9.17
CA ASN A 43 16.48 11.34 9.76
C ASN A 43 16.00 12.77 10.06
N THR A 44 16.49 13.74 9.30
CA THR A 44 16.10 15.16 9.42
C THR A 44 14.64 15.38 9.03
N ILE A 45 14.20 14.74 7.95
CA ILE A 45 12.82 14.75 7.46
C ILE A 45 12.06 13.59 8.10
N PHE A 46 10.84 13.86 8.55
CA PHE A 46 9.95 12.82 9.05
C PHE A 46 8.97 12.40 7.94
N HIS A 47 9.28 11.31 7.26
CA HIS A 47 8.36 10.67 6.31
C HIS A 47 7.33 9.82 7.06
N TYR A 48 6.29 10.47 7.58
CA TYR A 48 5.23 9.82 8.36
C TYR A 48 4.57 8.68 7.58
N TRP A 49 4.19 8.92 6.32
CA TRP A 49 3.52 7.90 5.52
C TRP A 49 4.44 6.76 5.04
N TRP A 50 5.75 6.98 4.88
CA TRP A 50 6.69 5.86 4.62
C TRP A 50 6.70 4.89 5.80
N MET A 51 6.63 5.42 7.01
CA MET A 51 6.56 4.61 8.22
C MET A 51 5.23 3.85 8.35
N ALA A 52 4.13 4.42 7.85
CA ALA A 52 2.87 3.68 7.76
C ALA A 52 3.02 2.42 6.87
N HIS A 53 3.74 2.51 5.76
CA HIS A 53 4.03 1.33 4.95
C HIS A 53 5.08 0.40 5.57
N ALA A 54 5.95 0.88 6.46
CA ALA A 54 6.80 0.03 7.28
C ALA A 54 5.97 -0.79 8.28
N VAL A 55 4.93 -0.19 8.89
CA VAL A 55 3.95 -0.91 9.73
C VAL A 55 3.28 -2.02 8.90
N GLU A 56 2.82 -1.72 7.69
CA GLU A 56 2.22 -2.73 6.82
C GLU A 56 3.21 -3.82 6.41
N ALA A 57 4.45 -3.49 6.09
CA ALA A 57 5.48 -4.46 5.71
C ALA A 57 5.82 -5.41 6.87
N LEU A 58 5.97 -4.89 8.09
CA LEU A 58 6.13 -5.72 9.28
C LEU A 58 4.91 -6.60 9.53
N THR A 59 3.71 -6.07 9.29
CA THR A 59 2.46 -6.83 9.43
C THR A 59 2.36 -7.95 8.38
N ASP A 60 2.82 -7.73 7.14
CA ASP A 60 2.90 -8.79 6.12
C ASP A 60 3.81 -9.95 6.60
N GLY A 61 4.97 -9.63 7.18
CA GLY A 61 5.88 -10.62 7.75
C GLY A 61 5.26 -11.38 8.94
N LEU A 62 4.55 -10.66 9.82
CA LEU A 62 3.82 -11.25 10.94
C LEU A 62 2.73 -12.22 10.46
N GLU A 63 1.87 -11.79 9.54
CA GLU A 63 0.78 -12.60 8.98
C GLU A 63 1.31 -13.88 8.31
N ARG A 64 2.45 -13.79 7.61
CA ARG A 64 3.02 -14.94 6.90
C ARG A 64 3.70 -15.95 7.83
N THR A 65 4.39 -15.48 8.87
CA THR A 65 5.32 -16.31 9.67
C THR A 65 4.85 -16.59 11.10
N GLY A 66 4.01 -15.72 11.66
CA GLY A 66 3.67 -15.73 13.09
C GLY A 66 4.83 -15.41 14.03
N ASP A 67 5.97 -14.94 13.51
CA ASP A 67 7.17 -14.67 14.29
C ASP A 67 7.01 -13.41 15.17
N SER A 68 7.22 -13.56 16.49
CA SER A 68 6.98 -12.50 17.47
C SER A 68 7.91 -11.29 17.29
N ARG A 69 9.05 -11.45 16.61
CA ARG A 69 9.94 -10.30 16.32
C ARG A 69 9.21 -9.17 15.59
N TYR A 70 8.24 -9.51 14.73
CA TYR A 70 7.46 -8.50 14.01
C TYR A 70 6.56 -7.72 14.96
N SER A 71 5.91 -8.40 15.93
CA SER A 71 5.11 -7.72 16.95
C SER A 71 5.95 -6.82 17.87
N GLU A 72 7.18 -7.24 18.21
CA GLU A 72 8.12 -6.44 18.99
C GLU A 72 8.57 -5.17 18.22
N LEU A 73 8.87 -5.32 16.93
CA LEU A 73 9.21 -4.19 16.05
C LEU A 73 8.02 -3.24 15.85
N LEU A 74 6.80 -3.76 15.69
CA LEU A 74 5.58 -2.96 15.60
C LEU A 74 5.34 -2.15 16.88
N ASP A 75 5.56 -2.75 18.05
CA ASP A 75 5.42 -2.06 19.34
C ASP A 75 6.45 -0.92 19.48
N ALA A 76 7.71 -1.19 19.17
CA ALA A 76 8.76 -0.18 19.19
C ALA A 76 8.50 0.95 18.17
N LEU A 77 8.07 0.60 16.95
CA LEU A 77 7.75 1.54 15.88
C LEU A 77 6.58 2.45 16.27
N TYR A 78 5.55 1.91 16.93
CA TYR A 78 4.42 2.69 17.44
C TYR A 78 4.90 3.78 18.40
N GLU A 79 5.72 3.42 19.38
CA GLU A 79 6.23 4.38 20.37
C GLU A 79 7.19 5.39 19.74
N GLY A 80 8.03 4.97 18.78
CA GLY A 80 8.91 5.84 18.02
C GLY A 80 8.15 6.89 17.21
N LEU A 81 7.13 6.45 16.48
CA LEU A 81 6.28 7.33 15.68
C LEU A 81 5.51 8.33 16.52
N LEU A 82 4.92 7.89 17.61
CA LEU A 82 4.17 8.76 18.51
C LEU A 82 5.08 9.83 19.11
N ARG A 83 6.30 9.47 19.54
CA ARG A 83 7.30 10.44 20.00
C ARG A 83 7.72 11.41 18.90
N ARG A 84 8.01 10.90 17.69
CA ARG A 84 8.47 11.73 16.56
C ARG A 84 7.41 12.72 16.11
N ASN A 85 6.12 12.34 16.21
CA ASN A 85 4.98 13.19 15.88
C ASN A 85 4.47 14.04 17.06
N GLY A 86 5.30 14.29 18.07
CA GLY A 86 4.97 15.20 19.17
C GLY A 86 3.91 14.69 20.15
N GLY A 87 3.70 13.37 20.23
CA GLY A 87 2.76 12.73 21.14
C GLY A 87 1.32 12.64 20.64
N ALA A 88 1.07 12.97 19.37
CA ALA A 88 -0.25 12.85 18.75
C ALA A 88 -0.18 12.03 17.46
N TRP A 89 -1.29 11.38 17.06
CA TRP A 89 -1.38 10.67 15.79
C TRP A 89 -1.76 11.57 14.61
N PRO A 90 -2.76 12.47 14.72
CA PRO A 90 -3.13 13.33 13.60
C PRO A 90 -1.97 14.20 13.10
N ASN A 91 -1.95 14.44 11.79
CA ASN A 91 -0.98 15.32 11.13
C ASN A 91 -1.71 16.31 10.19
N ALA A 92 -0.99 16.98 9.28
CA ALA A 92 -1.54 17.99 8.37
C ALA A 92 -2.07 17.45 7.02
N LEU A 93 -1.69 16.22 6.66
CA LEU A 93 -1.93 15.55 5.39
C LEU A 93 -2.93 14.39 5.62
N TYR A 94 -4.08 14.44 4.97
CA TYR A 94 -5.14 13.46 5.20
C TYR A 94 -4.76 12.07 4.69
N ASP A 95 -4.08 12.00 3.55
CA ASP A 95 -3.53 10.76 2.99
C ASP A 95 -2.51 10.10 3.93
N ASP A 96 -1.56 10.85 4.48
CA ASP A 96 -0.60 10.32 5.47
C ASP A 96 -1.32 9.66 6.65
N MET A 97 -2.39 10.29 7.15
CA MET A 97 -3.21 9.75 8.24
C MET A 97 -3.96 8.49 7.82
N GLU A 98 -4.49 8.45 6.60
CA GLU A 98 -5.20 7.27 6.06
C GLU A 98 -4.26 6.05 5.99
N TRP A 99 -3.04 6.24 5.47
CA TRP A 99 -2.03 5.19 5.41
C TRP A 99 -1.70 4.63 6.78
N MET A 100 -1.49 5.52 7.76
CA MET A 100 -1.14 5.11 9.13
C MET A 100 -2.31 4.41 9.81
N ALA A 101 -3.54 4.89 9.62
CA ALA A 101 -4.74 4.26 10.16
C ALA A 101 -4.94 2.85 9.58
N ILE A 102 -4.72 2.66 8.28
CA ILE A 102 -4.74 1.35 7.64
C ILE A 102 -3.66 0.44 8.23
N GLY A 103 -2.44 0.92 8.37
CA GLY A 103 -1.32 0.18 8.96
C GLY A 103 -1.65 -0.31 10.37
N TRP A 104 -2.12 0.58 11.24
CA TRP A 104 -2.48 0.21 12.62
C TRP A 104 -3.72 -0.67 12.72
N LEU A 105 -4.73 -0.47 11.87
CA LEU A 105 -5.89 -1.38 11.82
C LEU A 105 -5.47 -2.80 11.43
N ARG A 106 -4.55 -2.94 10.47
CA ARG A 106 -3.98 -4.25 10.11
C ARG A 106 -3.17 -4.86 11.25
N ALA A 107 -2.29 -4.09 11.88
CA ALA A 107 -1.52 -4.54 13.04
C ALA A 107 -2.44 -4.96 14.20
N TYR A 108 -3.53 -4.24 14.46
CA TYR A 108 -4.56 -4.63 15.42
C TYR A 108 -5.19 -5.96 15.08
N ASN A 109 -5.58 -6.17 13.82
CA ASN A 109 -6.19 -7.43 13.39
C ASN A 109 -5.23 -8.62 13.54
N ALA A 110 -3.92 -8.40 13.36
CA ALA A 110 -2.90 -9.43 13.51
C ALA A 110 -2.52 -9.74 14.97
N THR A 111 -2.63 -8.77 15.88
CA THR A 111 -2.08 -8.88 17.26
C THR A 111 -3.13 -8.81 18.37
N GLY A 112 -4.27 -8.16 18.13
CA GLY A 112 -5.25 -7.82 19.16
C GLY A 112 -4.83 -6.67 20.08
N THR A 113 -3.73 -5.97 19.81
CA THR A 113 -3.21 -4.90 20.69
C THR A 113 -4.06 -3.64 20.58
N GLU A 114 -4.80 -3.29 21.64
CA GLU A 114 -5.81 -2.22 21.62
C GLU A 114 -5.25 -0.83 21.25
N LYS A 115 -4.00 -0.49 21.61
CA LYS A 115 -3.42 0.83 21.26
C LYS A 115 -3.37 1.08 19.75
N TYR A 116 -3.23 0.02 18.93
CA TYR A 116 -3.27 0.14 17.46
C TYR A 116 -4.67 0.46 16.95
N LYS A 117 -5.71 -0.16 17.54
CA LYS A 117 -7.09 0.15 17.24
C LYS A 117 -7.44 1.59 17.64
N GLU A 118 -7.04 2.02 18.82
CA GLU A 118 -7.27 3.39 19.29
C GLU A 118 -6.64 4.43 18.34
N ALA A 119 -5.41 4.19 17.88
CA ALA A 119 -4.75 5.03 16.89
C ALA A 119 -5.52 5.08 15.55
N ALA A 120 -5.95 3.93 15.03
CA ALA A 120 -6.70 3.86 13.78
C ALA A 120 -8.05 4.61 13.87
N LEU A 121 -8.79 4.44 14.97
CA LEU A 121 -10.07 5.11 15.20
C LEU A 121 -9.91 6.62 15.40
N LEU A 122 -8.86 7.05 16.11
CA LEU A 122 -8.55 8.46 16.30
C LEU A 122 -8.23 9.15 14.96
N LEU A 123 -7.40 8.51 14.14
CA LEU A 123 -7.07 9.02 12.81
C LEU A 123 -8.30 9.08 11.91
N TRP A 124 -9.17 8.06 11.93
CA TRP A 124 -10.40 8.05 11.14
C TRP A 124 -11.31 9.24 11.45
N GLN A 125 -11.47 9.57 12.74
CA GLN A 125 -12.26 10.74 13.15
C GLN A 125 -11.69 12.06 12.58
N ASP A 126 -10.37 12.22 12.56
CA ASP A 126 -9.74 13.42 12.00
C ASP A 126 -9.82 13.44 10.46
N ILE A 127 -9.64 12.29 9.80
CA ILE A 127 -9.76 12.13 8.34
C ILE A 127 -11.14 12.56 7.84
N GLN A 128 -12.22 12.20 8.55
CA GLN A 128 -13.58 12.59 8.20
C GLN A 128 -13.77 14.12 8.12
N THR A 129 -12.95 14.90 8.84
CA THR A 129 -12.99 16.37 8.79
C THR A 129 -12.46 16.95 7.47
N GLY A 130 -11.72 16.16 6.69
CA GLY A 130 -11.23 16.54 5.37
C GLY A 130 -12.31 16.55 4.30
N TRP A 131 -13.44 15.87 4.50
CA TRP A 131 -14.56 15.92 3.58
C TRP A 131 -15.22 17.31 3.56
N ASN A 132 -15.45 17.85 2.37
CA ASN A 132 -16.24 19.06 2.17
C ASN A 132 -16.80 19.13 0.74
N GLU A 133 -17.65 20.12 0.46
CA GLU A 133 -18.37 20.24 -0.82
C GLU A 133 -17.59 20.94 -1.95
N HIS A 134 -16.34 21.34 -1.73
CA HIS A 134 -15.48 21.75 -2.86
C HIS A 134 -15.37 20.60 -3.86
N MET A 135 -15.43 20.90 -5.16
CA MET A 135 -15.45 19.89 -6.22
C MET A 135 -16.56 18.83 -6.06
N GLY A 136 -17.67 19.19 -5.41
CA GLY A 136 -18.84 18.32 -5.24
C GLY A 136 -18.65 17.19 -4.22
N GLY A 137 -17.61 17.25 -3.39
CA GLY A 137 -17.32 16.25 -2.37
C GLY A 137 -15.83 15.92 -2.25
N GLY A 138 -15.54 14.76 -1.70
CA GLY A 138 -14.20 14.23 -1.53
C GLY A 138 -13.49 14.78 -0.31
N ILE A 139 -12.57 13.99 0.21
CA ILE A 139 -11.62 14.39 1.25
C ILE A 139 -10.51 15.19 0.59
N ALA A 140 -10.15 16.32 1.21
CA ALA A 140 -9.04 17.14 0.76
C ALA A 140 -7.69 16.44 0.95
N TRP A 141 -6.69 16.81 0.17
CA TRP A 141 -5.34 16.27 0.38
C TRP A 141 -4.75 16.70 1.73
N GLN A 142 -4.90 17.99 2.08
CA GLN A 142 -4.27 18.57 3.27
C GLN A 142 -5.13 19.64 3.92
N LYS A 143 -4.92 19.86 5.23
CA LYS A 143 -5.70 20.81 6.04
C LYS A 143 -5.58 22.26 5.58
N SER A 144 -4.47 22.62 4.94
CA SER A 144 -4.21 23.99 4.43
C SER A 144 -4.82 24.25 3.05
N GLN A 145 -5.30 23.23 2.35
CA GLN A 145 -5.84 23.33 0.99
C GLN A 145 -7.06 22.42 0.83
N LEU A 146 -8.18 22.84 1.40
CA LEU A 146 -9.40 22.03 1.49
C LEU A 146 -10.13 21.80 0.17
N ASP A 147 -9.78 22.56 -0.87
CA ASP A 147 -10.39 22.51 -2.19
C ASP A 147 -9.62 21.63 -3.20
N TYR A 148 -8.40 21.19 -2.86
CA TYR A 148 -7.65 20.21 -3.65
C TYR A 148 -8.02 18.79 -3.21
N LYS A 149 -8.55 18.00 -4.15
CA LYS A 149 -9.03 16.63 -3.91
C LYS A 149 -8.20 15.66 -4.74
N ASN A 150 -7.68 14.62 -4.12
CA ASN A 150 -6.84 13.64 -4.81
C ASN A 150 -7.20 12.21 -4.42
N THR A 151 -6.94 11.28 -5.34
CA THR A 151 -7.10 9.84 -5.16
C THR A 151 -6.39 9.31 -3.90
N PRO A 152 -5.15 9.76 -3.58
CA PRO A 152 -4.43 9.34 -2.36
C PRO A 152 -5.12 9.65 -1.04
N ALA A 153 -5.97 10.69 -0.98
CA ALA A 153 -6.75 11.03 0.22
C ALA A 153 -8.21 10.54 0.16
N ASN A 154 -8.58 9.76 -0.87
CA ASN A 154 -9.97 9.32 -1.03
C ASN A 154 -10.07 7.80 -1.14
N ALA A 155 -9.24 7.15 -1.96
CA ALA A 155 -9.29 5.70 -2.08
C ALA A 155 -8.81 4.98 -0.80
N PRO A 156 -7.71 5.39 -0.13
CA PRO A 156 -7.35 4.81 1.17
C PRO A 156 -8.41 5.06 2.25
N ALA A 157 -9.06 6.23 2.28
CA ALA A 157 -10.22 6.46 3.14
C ALA A 157 -11.38 5.47 2.89
N VAL A 158 -11.70 5.12 1.64
CA VAL A 158 -12.68 4.06 1.34
C VAL A 158 -12.24 2.72 1.91
N ILE A 159 -10.95 2.35 1.71
CA ILE A 159 -10.38 1.11 2.22
C ILE A 159 -10.49 1.06 3.75
N LEU A 160 -10.10 2.14 4.43
CA LEU A 160 -10.15 2.25 5.88
C LEU A 160 -11.59 2.12 6.38
N ALA A 161 -12.51 2.91 5.85
CA ALA A 161 -13.91 2.92 6.27
C ALA A 161 -14.58 1.55 6.07
N ALA A 162 -14.39 0.92 4.90
CA ALA A 162 -14.95 -0.41 4.64
C ALA A 162 -14.35 -1.49 5.57
N ARG A 163 -13.06 -1.41 5.89
CA ARG A 163 -12.42 -2.34 6.84
C ARG A 163 -12.86 -2.11 8.28
N LEU A 164 -13.06 -0.86 8.70
CA LEU A 164 -13.62 -0.52 10.01
C LEU A 164 -15.03 -1.07 10.15
N HIS A 165 -15.89 -0.86 9.14
CA HIS A 165 -17.21 -1.47 9.07
C HIS A 165 -17.15 -3.00 9.18
N ALA A 166 -16.35 -3.66 8.35
CA ALA A 166 -16.22 -5.11 8.38
C ALA A 166 -15.72 -5.65 9.74
N ARG A 167 -14.89 -4.86 10.45
CA ARG A 167 -14.29 -5.26 11.73
C ARG A 167 -15.18 -4.99 12.93
N PHE A 168 -15.89 -3.86 12.95
CA PHE A 168 -16.61 -3.35 14.12
C PHE A 168 -18.12 -3.25 13.93
N GLY A 169 -18.62 -3.36 12.70
CA GLY A 169 -20.05 -3.41 12.38
C GLY A 169 -20.77 -2.06 12.42
N ASP A 170 -20.06 -0.93 12.38
CA ASP A 170 -20.70 0.39 12.29
C ASP A 170 -21.15 0.67 10.85
N GLU A 171 -22.46 0.82 10.64
CA GLU A 171 -23.04 1.14 9.33
C GLU A 171 -22.67 2.55 8.85
N ALA A 172 -22.32 3.47 9.76
CA ALA A 172 -21.87 4.81 9.38
C ALA A 172 -20.56 4.75 8.59
N ASP A 173 -19.67 3.82 8.93
CA ASP A 173 -18.40 3.62 8.23
C ASP A 173 -18.64 3.10 6.80
N LEU A 174 -19.59 2.16 6.61
CA LEU A 174 -19.99 1.74 5.25
C LEU A 174 -20.60 2.90 4.46
N GLY A 175 -21.44 3.72 5.10
CA GLY A 175 -21.99 4.93 4.49
C GLY A 175 -20.91 5.90 4.00
N TRP A 176 -19.83 6.09 4.78
CA TRP A 176 -18.67 6.87 4.36
C TRP A 176 -17.94 6.24 3.19
N ALA A 177 -17.66 4.93 3.26
CA ALA A 177 -16.97 4.20 2.20
C ALA A 177 -17.69 4.34 0.85
N LEU A 178 -19.02 4.16 0.83
CA LEU A 178 -19.85 4.31 -0.36
C LEU A 178 -19.83 5.76 -0.89
N ARG A 179 -20.03 6.75 -0.01
CA ARG A 179 -20.04 8.17 -0.39
C ARG A 179 -18.73 8.62 -1.03
N ILE A 180 -17.59 8.23 -0.43
CA ILE A 180 -16.27 8.60 -0.93
C ILE A 180 -15.98 7.89 -2.25
N TYR A 181 -16.31 6.61 -2.36
CA TYR A 181 -16.11 5.83 -3.58
C TYR A 181 -16.91 6.39 -4.77
N ASP A 182 -18.18 6.73 -4.54
CA ASP A 182 -19.05 7.29 -5.59
C ASP A 182 -18.52 8.62 -6.13
N TRP A 183 -18.04 9.49 -5.22
CA TRP A 183 -17.39 10.73 -5.61
C TRP A 183 -16.10 10.47 -6.40
N LEU A 184 -15.23 9.59 -5.88
CA LEU A 184 -13.95 9.27 -6.49
C LEU A 184 -14.14 8.71 -7.90
N LYS A 185 -15.01 7.71 -8.06
CA LYS A 185 -15.32 7.09 -9.35
C LYS A 185 -15.89 8.08 -10.36
N SER A 186 -16.72 9.01 -9.90
CA SER A 186 -17.37 9.99 -10.79
C SER A 186 -16.44 11.11 -11.26
N ASN A 187 -15.38 11.42 -10.50
CA ASN A 187 -14.53 12.59 -10.76
C ASN A 187 -13.12 12.25 -11.21
N LEU A 188 -12.48 11.21 -10.65
CA LEU A 188 -11.07 10.91 -10.86
C LEU A 188 -10.82 9.60 -11.59
N VAL A 189 -11.87 8.86 -11.99
CA VAL A 189 -11.74 7.64 -12.80
C VAL A 189 -12.21 7.92 -14.22
N ASP A 190 -11.36 7.60 -15.20
CA ASP A 190 -11.72 7.67 -16.60
C ASP A 190 -12.87 6.68 -16.89
N PRO A 191 -14.08 7.14 -17.24
CA PRO A 191 -15.21 6.25 -17.45
C PRO A 191 -14.99 5.31 -18.64
N ALA A 192 -14.16 5.69 -19.62
CA ALA A 192 -13.88 4.86 -20.78
C ALA A 192 -12.97 3.68 -20.43
N SER A 193 -11.82 3.95 -19.82
CA SER A 193 -10.80 2.93 -19.56
C SER A 193 -10.88 2.30 -18.18
N GLY A 194 -11.32 3.02 -17.16
CA GLY A 194 -11.15 2.66 -15.75
C GLY A 194 -9.81 3.10 -15.15
N PHE A 195 -8.99 3.87 -15.89
CA PHE A 195 -7.74 4.44 -15.39
C PHE A 195 -8.02 5.56 -14.38
N VAL A 196 -7.19 5.66 -13.35
CA VAL A 196 -7.39 6.59 -12.22
C VAL A 196 -6.42 7.75 -12.33
N TRP A 197 -6.93 8.97 -12.30
CA TRP A 197 -6.17 10.22 -12.28
C TRP A 197 -5.77 10.61 -10.85
N ASP A 198 -4.70 11.37 -10.71
CA ASP A 198 -4.14 11.71 -9.41
C ASP A 198 -5.08 12.59 -8.57
N GLY A 199 -5.46 13.75 -9.09
CA GLY A 199 -6.28 14.69 -8.37
C GLY A 199 -6.87 15.79 -9.23
N MET A 200 -7.64 16.67 -8.60
CA MET A 200 -8.30 17.79 -9.23
C MET A 200 -8.29 19.05 -8.37
N ASN A 201 -8.24 20.20 -9.04
CA ASN A 201 -8.24 21.52 -8.43
C ASN A 201 -6.98 21.84 -7.60
N ARG A 202 -5.84 21.21 -7.90
CA ARG A 202 -4.56 21.46 -7.21
C ARG A 202 -4.09 22.92 -7.32
N LEU A 203 -4.39 23.56 -8.44
CA LEU A 203 -4.02 24.96 -8.73
C LEU A 203 -5.19 25.94 -8.55
N GLY A 204 -6.32 25.50 -8.00
CA GLY A 204 -7.52 26.33 -7.84
C GLY A 204 -8.28 26.62 -9.15
N ASP A 205 -8.02 25.85 -10.20
CA ASP A 205 -8.58 26.03 -11.56
C ASP A 205 -9.65 24.99 -11.93
N GLY A 206 -9.97 24.07 -11.01
CA GLY A 206 -10.90 22.96 -11.22
C GLY A 206 -10.39 21.87 -12.16
N ALA A 207 -9.15 21.95 -12.67
CA ALA A 207 -8.61 20.99 -13.63
C ALA A 207 -8.23 19.67 -12.96
N ILE A 208 -8.25 18.58 -13.74
CA ILE A 208 -7.77 17.25 -13.34
C ILE A 208 -6.32 17.10 -13.82
N ASP A 209 -5.43 16.63 -12.94
CA ASP A 209 -4.02 16.36 -13.23
C ASP A 209 -3.85 15.04 -14.01
N LYS A 210 -4.31 15.01 -15.27
CA LYS A 210 -4.32 13.78 -16.10
C LYS A 210 -2.95 13.27 -16.51
N GLU A 211 -1.94 14.13 -16.49
CA GLU A 211 -0.54 13.77 -16.81
C GLU A 211 0.16 13.06 -15.64
N TRP A 212 -0.44 13.05 -14.45
CA TRP A 212 0.10 12.41 -13.26
C TRP A 212 -0.42 10.97 -13.17
N GLU A 213 0.27 10.09 -13.89
CA GLU A 213 -0.13 8.72 -14.12
C GLU A 213 0.60 7.75 -13.19
N PHE A 214 0.22 7.75 -11.92
CA PHE A 214 0.91 6.96 -10.90
C PHE A 214 0.29 5.59 -10.64
N THR A 215 1.14 4.60 -10.39
CA THR A 215 0.72 3.20 -10.15
C THR A 215 -0.12 3.05 -8.88
N TYR A 216 0.23 3.76 -7.81
CA TYR A 216 -0.48 3.62 -6.53
C TYR A 216 -1.93 4.09 -6.59
N CYS A 217 -2.26 5.14 -7.34
CA CYS A 217 -3.64 5.60 -7.58
C CYS A 217 -4.51 4.46 -8.13
N GLN A 218 -3.94 3.66 -9.03
CA GLN A 218 -4.61 2.48 -9.58
C GLN A 218 -4.80 1.41 -8.50
N GLY A 219 -3.74 1.16 -7.72
CA GLY A 219 -3.74 0.20 -6.62
C GLY A 219 -4.80 0.48 -5.57
N VAL A 220 -4.85 1.71 -5.07
CA VAL A 220 -5.81 2.08 -4.02
C VAL A 220 -7.25 2.04 -4.51
N PHE A 221 -7.52 2.40 -5.77
CA PHE A 221 -8.86 2.27 -6.32
C PHE A 221 -9.29 0.80 -6.45
N ILE A 222 -8.38 -0.08 -6.90
CA ILE A 222 -8.59 -1.53 -6.90
C ILE A 222 -8.88 -2.02 -5.47
N GLY A 223 -8.08 -1.59 -4.48
CA GLY A 223 -8.27 -1.92 -3.08
C GLY A 223 -9.65 -1.48 -2.56
N ALA A 224 -10.02 -0.22 -2.78
CA ALA A 224 -11.28 0.36 -2.38
C ALA A 224 -12.48 -0.41 -2.97
N ALA A 225 -12.42 -0.71 -4.26
CA ALA A 225 -13.44 -1.48 -4.95
C ALA A 225 -13.55 -2.91 -4.38
N LEU A 226 -12.43 -3.57 -4.07
CA LEU A 226 -12.44 -4.90 -3.45
C LEU A 226 -13.03 -4.89 -2.04
N GLU A 227 -12.74 -3.88 -1.21
CA GLU A 227 -13.35 -3.80 0.12
C GLU A 227 -14.87 -3.58 0.03
N LEU A 228 -15.34 -2.75 -0.91
CA LEU A 228 -16.78 -2.58 -1.13
C LEU A 228 -17.44 -3.82 -1.73
N TYR A 229 -16.78 -4.55 -2.61
CA TYR A 229 -17.25 -5.85 -3.10
C TYR A 229 -17.46 -6.82 -1.93
N ARG A 230 -16.49 -6.92 -1.01
CA ARG A 230 -16.60 -7.79 0.18
C ARG A 230 -17.70 -7.34 1.13
N ALA A 231 -17.86 -6.03 1.36
CA ALA A 231 -18.83 -5.49 2.29
C ALA A 231 -20.28 -5.59 1.76
N THR A 232 -20.48 -5.47 0.44
CA THR A 232 -21.83 -5.35 -0.15
C THR A 232 -22.27 -6.57 -0.96
N GLY A 233 -21.34 -7.42 -1.41
CA GLY A 233 -21.61 -8.48 -2.37
C GLY A 233 -21.96 -7.98 -3.78
N ASN A 234 -21.79 -6.69 -4.08
CA ASN A 234 -22.10 -6.13 -5.39
C ASN A 234 -20.96 -6.32 -6.39
N ASP A 235 -21.16 -7.21 -7.35
CA ASP A 235 -20.20 -7.54 -8.42
C ASP A 235 -19.72 -6.32 -9.24
N ALA A 236 -20.48 -5.23 -9.28
CA ALA A 236 -20.06 -4.02 -10.00
C ALA A 236 -18.70 -3.50 -9.51
N TYR A 237 -18.44 -3.55 -8.20
CA TYR A 237 -17.16 -3.13 -7.64
C TYR A 237 -16.01 -4.07 -8.05
N LEU A 238 -16.26 -5.38 -8.12
CA LEU A 238 -15.26 -6.32 -8.64
C LEU A 238 -14.94 -6.06 -10.12
N GLN A 239 -15.95 -5.71 -10.93
CA GLN A 239 -15.72 -5.32 -12.33
C GLN A 239 -14.93 -4.02 -12.45
N ASP A 240 -15.17 -3.04 -11.58
CA ASP A 240 -14.37 -1.82 -11.54
C ASP A 240 -12.90 -2.14 -11.23
N ALA A 241 -12.64 -2.98 -10.22
CA ALA A 241 -11.29 -3.41 -9.87
C ALA A 241 -10.56 -4.10 -11.05
N ARG A 242 -11.25 -5.01 -11.76
CA ARG A 242 -10.69 -5.67 -12.97
C ARG A 242 -10.38 -4.67 -14.08
N ARG A 243 -11.33 -3.78 -14.40
CA ARG A 243 -11.15 -2.76 -15.44
C ARG A 243 -9.95 -1.86 -15.15
N THR A 244 -9.81 -1.41 -13.91
CA THR A 244 -8.67 -0.57 -13.50
C THR A 244 -7.35 -1.35 -13.57
N ALA A 245 -7.30 -2.60 -13.08
CA ALA A 245 -6.10 -3.42 -13.17
C ALA A 245 -5.65 -3.64 -14.62
N GLU A 246 -6.59 -3.93 -15.52
CA GLU A 246 -6.30 -4.08 -16.93
C GLU A 246 -5.84 -2.76 -17.60
N ALA A 247 -6.52 -1.65 -17.32
CA ALA A 247 -6.17 -0.34 -17.88
C ALA A 247 -4.77 0.10 -17.42
N ALA A 248 -4.48 -0.05 -16.13
CA ALA A 248 -3.19 0.26 -15.55
C ALA A 248 -2.08 -0.63 -16.13
N ALA A 249 -2.29 -1.95 -16.21
CA ALA A 249 -1.31 -2.86 -16.81
C ALA A 249 -1.02 -2.51 -18.27
N ARG A 250 -2.05 -2.24 -19.08
CA ARG A 250 -1.87 -1.85 -20.50
C ARG A 250 -1.13 -0.53 -20.69
N LYS A 251 -1.32 0.41 -19.77
CA LYS A 251 -0.82 1.79 -19.91
C LYS A 251 0.54 2.01 -19.26
N LEU A 252 0.78 1.39 -18.11
CA LEU A 252 1.95 1.67 -17.27
C LEU A 252 3.04 0.60 -17.37
N ALA A 253 2.67 -0.66 -17.62
CA ALA A 253 3.67 -1.73 -17.73
C ALA A 253 4.29 -1.77 -19.12
N GLU A 254 5.57 -2.15 -19.18
CA GLU A 254 6.24 -2.42 -20.46
C GLU A 254 5.54 -3.54 -21.23
N SER A 255 5.26 -3.31 -22.51
CA SER A 255 4.44 -4.20 -23.34
C SER A 255 5.04 -5.60 -23.56
N GLU A 256 6.37 -5.73 -23.57
CA GLU A 256 7.06 -7.00 -23.82
C GLU A 256 7.30 -7.80 -22.54
N THR A 257 7.69 -7.10 -21.46
CA THR A 257 8.19 -7.73 -20.23
C THR A 257 7.16 -7.74 -19.11
N GLY A 258 6.15 -6.86 -19.17
CA GLY A 258 5.27 -6.56 -18.05
C GLY A 258 5.97 -5.84 -16.89
N LEU A 259 7.19 -5.32 -17.10
CA LEU A 259 7.92 -4.58 -16.07
C LEU A 259 7.15 -3.30 -15.71
N LEU A 260 6.92 -3.10 -14.42
CA LEU A 260 6.28 -1.88 -13.92
C LEU A 260 7.24 -0.67 -13.98
N PRO A 261 6.73 0.55 -14.17
CA PRO A 261 7.54 1.70 -14.58
C PRO A 261 8.50 2.15 -13.48
N ASN A 262 9.68 2.66 -13.85
CA ASN A 262 10.52 3.40 -12.91
C ASN A 262 9.92 4.79 -12.65
N GLU A 263 9.18 4.95 -11.55
CA GLU A 263 8.54 6.22 -11.14
C GLU A 263 9.50 7.16 -10.38
N GLY A 264 10.75 6.73 -10.16
CA GLY A 264 11.77 7.51 -9.48
C GLY A 264 11.92 7.22 -7.98
N ASN A 265 12.64 8.11 -7.31
CA ASN A 265 12.91 8.06 -5.88
C ASN A 265 11.93 8.98 -5.12
N GLY A 266 12.19 9.19 -3.83
CA GLY A 266 11.33 9.87 -2.89
C GLY A 266 10.02 9.11 -2.73
N ASP A 267 8.93 9.86 -2.69
CA ASP A 267 7.59 9.30 -2.52
C ASP A 267 7.22 8.28 -3.59
N ALA A 268 7.68 8.52 -4.83
CA ALA A 268 7.41 7.65 -5.97
C ALA A 268 8.04 6.25 -5.85
N GLY A 269 9.04 6.08 -4.98
CA GLY A 269 9.64 4.78 -4.68
C GLY A 269 8.63 3.77 -4.13
N LEU A 270 7.62 4.23 -3.37
CA LEU A 270 6.58 3.39 -2.78
C LEU A 270 5.45 3.01 -3.73
N PHE A 271 5.25 3.77 -4.81
CA PHE A 271 4.00 3.73 -5.56
C PHE A 271 3.69 2.35 -6.14
N LYS A 272 4.70 1.72 -6.78
CA LYS A 272 4.55 0.36 -7.32
C LYS A 272 4.27 -0.68 -6.25
N GLY A 273 4.85 -0.56 -5.07
CA GLY A 273 4.62 -1.45 -3.94
C GLY A 273 3.15 -1.46 -3.54
N ILE A 274 2.56 -0.27 -3.41
CA ILE A 274 1.14 -0.10 -3.11
C ILE A 274 0.28 -0.70 -4.22
N TYR A 275 0.65 -0.49 -5.49
CA TYR A 275 -0.07 -1.08 -6.62
C TYR A 275 -0.08 -2.61 -6.57
N VAL A 276 1.08 -3.25 -6.39
CA VAL A 276 1.18 -4.71 -6.39
C VAL A 276 0.51 -5.35 -5.17
N ARG A 277 0.45 -4.65 -4.02
CA ARG A 277 -0.34 -5.09 -2.86
C ARG A 277 -1.79 -5.35 -3.25
N TYR A 278 -2.42 -4.39 -3.93
CA TYR A 278 -3.84 -4.49 -4.28
C TYR A 278 -4.10 -5.34 -5.53
N LEU A 279 -3.14 -5.42 -6.47
CA LEU A 279 -3.21 -6.42 -7.55
C LEU A 279 -3.19 -7.85 -7.02
N ALA A 280 -2.33 -8.15 -6.04
CA ALA A 280 -2.32 -9.47 -5.42
C ALA A 280 -3.64 -9.75 -4.68
N GLN A 281 -4.22 -8.76 -4.01
CA GLN A 281 -5.55 -8.92 -3.40
C GLN A 281 -6.66 -9.17 -4.42
N LEU A 282 -6.61 -8.51 -5.59
CA LEU A 282 -7.54 -8.77 -6.68
C LEU A 282 -7.40 -10.21 -7.19
N ALA A 283 -6.18 -10.65 -7.46
CA ALA A 283 -5.90 -12.01 -7.89
C ALA A 283 -6.37 -13.08 -6.88
N LEU A 284 -6.28 -12.80 -5.58
CA LEU A 284 -6.78 -13.70 -4.54
C LEU A 284 -8.31 -13.69 -4.43
N ALA A 285 -8.94 -12.52 -4.59
CA ALA A 285 -10.40 -12.38 -4.52
C ALA A 285 -11.11 -12.94 -5.77
N ASP A 286 -10.40 -12.98 -6.90
CA ASP A 286 -10.93 -13.44 -8.18
C ASP A 286 -9.88 -14.25 -8.98
N PRO A 287 -9.57 -15.48 -8.57
CA PRO A 287 -8.54 -16.29 -9.24
C PRO A 287 -8.86 -16.61 -10.70
N SER A 288 -10.14 -16.72 -11.06
CA SER A 288 -10.59 -17.03 -12.43
C SER A 288 -10.57 -15.85 -13.39
N GLY A 289 -10.89 -14.64 -12.89
CA GLY A 289 -11.01 -13.44 -13.74
C GLY A 289 -9.79 -12.53 -13.71
N SER A 290 -8.86 -12.74 -12.77
CA SER A 290 -7.73 -11.84 -12.53
C SER A 290 -6.36 -12.52 -12.64
N GLY A 291 -6.26 -13.55 -13.49
CA GLY A 291 -5.01 -14.29 -13.73
C GLY A 291 -3.86 -13.41 -14.24
N GLU A 292 -4.16 -12.37 -15.03
CA GLU A 292 -3.14 -11.42 -15.50
C GLU A 292 -2.58 -10.57 -14.35
N ALA A 293 -3.38 -10.20 -13.35
CA ALA A 293 -2.88 -9.52 -12.16
C ALA A 293 -1.89 -10.39 -11.37
N ALA A 294 -2.22 -11.69 -11.21
CA ALA A 294 -1.32 -12.65 -10.56
C ALA A 294 0.01 -12.80 -11.34
N LYS A 295 -0.06 -12.90 -12.67
CA LYS A 295 1.12 -12.99 -13.54
C LYS A 295 1.98 -11.73 -13.46
N LEU A 296 1.37 -10.55 -13.43
CA LEU A 296 2.09 -9.28 -13.36
C LEU A 296 2.90 -9.17 -12.05
N VAL A 297 2.28 -9.52 -10.91
CA VAL A 297 2.95 -9.56 -9.61
C VAL A 297 4.08 -10.59 -9.61
N ALA A 298 3.81 -11.82 -10.06
CA ALA A 298 4.80 -12.89 -10.08
C ALA A 298 5.99 -12.60 -11.01
N GLY A 299 5.73 -12.02 -12.19
CA GLY A 299 6.75 -11.66 -13.18
C GLY A 299 7.65 -10.53 -12.68
N ASN A 300 7.09 -9.48 -12.08
CA ASN A 300 7.86 -8.41 -11.49
C ASN A 300 8.68 -8.89 -10.28
N ALA A 301 8.14 -9.79 -9.45
CA ALA A 301 8.89 -10.39 -8.33
C ALA A 301 10.10 -11.20 -8.82
N GLU A 302 9.98 -11.90 -9.96
CA GLU A 302 11.11 -12.62 -10.56
C GLU A 302 12.15 -11.66 -11.16
N LEU A 303 11.71 -10.60 -11.87
CA LEU A 303 12.61 -9.57 -12.40
C LEU A 303 13.38 -8.86 -11.28
N LEU A 304 12.68 -8.42 -10.23
CA LEU A 304 13.30 -7.80 -9.06
C LEU A 304 14.35 -8.72 -8.45
N TRP A 305 13.99 -9.99 -8.21
CA TRP A 305 14.88 -10.91 -7.52
C TRP A 305 16.12 -11.30 -8.34
N SER A 306 15.93 -11.56 -9.64
CA SER A 306 16.97 -12.09 -10.52
C SER A 306 17.85 -11.01 -11.14
N LYS A 307 17.34 -9.78 -11.32
CA LYS A 307 18.04 -8.68 -11.99
C LYS A 307 18.09 -7.40 -11.14
N GLY A 308 16.99 -7.04 -10.48
CA GLY A 308 16.85 -5.76 -9.76
C GLY A 308 17.46 -5.70 -8.35
N ARG A 309 17.92 -6.84 -7.81
CA ARG A 309 18.39 -6.95 -6.43
C ARG A 309 19.89 -6.68 -6.34
N ASP A 310 20.30 -5.86 -5.37
CA ASP A 310 21.68 -5.85 -4.89
C ASP A 310 21.98 -7.19 -4.19
N ALA A 311 22.85 -8.01 -4.78
CA ALA A 311 23.08 -9.38 -4.33
C ALA A 311 23.66 -9.48 -2.91
N GLU A 312 24.46 -8.47 -2.49
CA GLU A 312 25.15 -8.45 -1.21
C GLU A 312 24.30 -7.82 -0.10
N ARG A 313 23.63 -6.70 -0.43
CA ARG A 313 22.84 -5.94 0.55
C ARG A 313 21.37 -6.34 0.60
N THR A 314 20.87 -7.04 -0.42
CA THR A 314 19.44 -7.35 -0.63
C THR A 314 18.60 -6.07 -0.62
N LEU A 315 19.09 -5.07 -1.35
CA LEU A 315 18.42 -3.78 -1.56
C LEU A 315 17.79 -3.71 -2.95
N PHE A 316 16.74 -2.91 -3.03
CA PHE A 316 15.92 -2.74 -4.24
C PHE A 316 15.93 -1.28 -4.69
N GLY A 317 16.08 -1.07 -6.00
CA GLY A 317 16.00 0.25 -6.62
C GLY A 317 14.59 0.56 -7.16
N PRO A 318 14.37 1.80 -7.66
CA PRO A 318 13.09 2.18 -8.23
C PRO A 318 12.84 1.51 -9.60
N ASN A 319 13.90 1.06 -10.27
CA ASN A 319 13.85 0.19 -11.45
C ASN A 319 14.07 -1.27 -11.03
N TRP A 320 13.04 -2.11 -11.13
CA TRP A 320 13.09 -3.52 -10.73
C TRP A 320 13.85 -4.42 -11.73
N SER A 321 14.45 -3.87 -12.78
CA SER A 321 15.26 -4.61 -13.74
C SER A 321 16.77 -4.43 -13.57
N GLU A 322 17.22 -3.57 -12.64
CA GLU A 322 18.64 -3.32 -12.39
C GLU A 322 18.94 -3.11 -10.89
N PRO A 323 20.12 -3.52 -10.39
CA PRO A 323 20.47 -3.31 -8.99
C PRO A 323 20.55 -1.82 -8.64
N PRO A 324 20.16 -1.40 -7.42
CA PRO A 324 20.30 -0.01 -7.00
C PRO A 324 21.77 0.39 -6.86
N GLY A 325 22.08 1.63 -7.26
CA GLY A 325 23.35 2.29 -6.96
C GLY A 325 23.24 3.19 -5.73
N GLY A 326 24.34 3.35 -5.00
CA GLY A 326 24.45 4.34 -3.92
C GLY A 326 23.48 4.12 -2.74
N THR A 327 22.88 5.23 -2.31
CA THR A 327 21.90 5.30 -1.22
C THR A 327 20.54 4.83 -1.69
N VAL A 328 19.87 3.99 -0.89
CA VAL A 328 18.52 3.49 -1.16
C VAL A 328 17.58 3.97 -0.08
N GLU A 329 16.57 4.74 -0.48
CA GLU A 329 15.54 5.26 0.41
C GLU A 329 14.60 4.15 0.89
N LEU A 330 14.09 4.32 2.10
CA LEU A 330 13.21 3.36 2.79
C LEU A 330 11.96 3.04 1.97
N GLY A 331 11.34 4.06 1.37
CA GLY A 331 10.14 3.87 0.55
C GLY A 331 10.37 2.92 -0.63
N THR A 332 11.48 3.11 -1.35
CA THR A 332 11.89 2.24 -2.46
C THR A 332 12.15 0.80 -2.00
N GLN A 333 12.83 0.62 -0.85
CA GLN A 333 13.05 -0.70 -0.30
C GLN A 333 11.73 -1.40 0.09
N ILE A 334 10.85 -0.70 0.80
CA ILE A 334 9.54 -1.23 1.22
C ILE A 334 8.73 -1.68 0.00
N SER A 335 8.78 -0.92 -1.10
CA SER A 335 8.12 -1.28 -2.36
C SER A 335 8.52 -2.68 -2.86
N GLY A 336 9.82 -3.00 -2.81
CA GLY A 336 10.32 -4.33 -3.15
C GLY A 336 9.96 -5.42 -2.12
N VAL A 337 9.93 -5.07 -0.83
CA VAL A 337 9.46 -5.99 0.23
C VAL A 337 7.99 -6.35 0.01
N ILE A 338 7.13 -5.37 -0.26
CA ILE A 338 5.70 -5.58 -0.54
C ILE A 338 5.51 -6.49 -1.75
N LEU A 339 6.28 -6.29 -2.82
CA LEU A 339 6.22 -7.15 -4.02
C LEU A 339 6.52 -8.61 -3.69
N LEU A 340 7.58 -8.87 -2.92
CA LEU A 340 8.01 -10.22 -2.59
C LEU A 340 7.04 -10.90 -1.61
N GLU A 341 6.50 -10.17 -0.64
CA GLU A 341 5.43 -10.65 0.24
C GLU A 341 4.14 -10.97 -0.54
N ALA A 342 3.74 -10.09 -1.46
CA ALA A 342 2.58 -10.30 -2.32
C ALA A 342 2.74 -11.56 -3.19
N ALA A 343 3.92 -11.75 -3.79
CA ALA A 343 4.21 -12.92 -4.61
C ALA A 343 4.27 -14.22 -3.79
N ALA A 344 4.79 -14.18 -2.56
CA ALA A 344 4.78 -15.32 -1.65
C ALA A 344 3.35 -15.71 -1.25
N ARG A 345 2.49 -14.73 -0.98
CA ARG A 345 1.08 -14.96 -0.65
C ARG A 345 0.30 -15.59 -1.81
N LEU A 346 0.54 -15.15 -3.04
CA LEU A 346 -0.06 -15.76 -4.24
C LEU A 346 0.38 -17.22 -4.43
N GLU A 347 1.68 -17.50 -4.25
CA GLU A 347 2.21 -18.87 -4.32
C GLU A 347 1.58 -19.79 -3.27
N ALA A 348 1.44 -19.31 -2.03
CA ALA A 348 0.79 -20.07 -0.97
C ALA A 348 -0.67 -20.42 -1.30
N ALA A 349 -1.44 -19.45 -1.84
CA ALA A 349 -2.83 -19.68 -2.23
C ALA A 349 -2.97 -20.68 -3.40
N GLU A 350 -2.09 -20.59 -4.41
CA GLU A 350 -2.07 -21.54 -5.52
C GLU A 350 -1.79 -22.98 -5.04
N LEU A 351 -0.83 -23.13 -4.12
CA LEU A 351 -0.50 -24.44 -3.54
C LEU A 351 -1.64 -25.01 -2.68
N ALA A 352 -2.33 -24.16 -1.91
CA ALA A 352 -3.49 -24.57 -1.14
C ALA A 352 -4.63 -25.08 -2.03
N GLY A 353 -4.98 -24.33 -3.09
CA GLY A 353 -6.02 -24.74 -4.04
C GLY A 353 -5.70 -26.03 -4.81
N ARG A 354 -4.41 -26.28 -5.12
CA ARG A 354 -3.97 -27.57 -5.71
C ARG A 354 -4.17 -28.74 -4.75
N THR A 355 -3.95 -28.53 -3.45
CA THR A 355 -4.09 -29.57 -2.43
C THR A 355 -5.57 -29.98 -2.29
N GLU A 356 -6.47 -29.00 -2.25
CA GLU A 356 -7.92 -29.23 -2.20
C GLU A 356 -8.46 -29.92 -3.46
N ALA A 357 -7.89 -29.65 -4.64
CA ALA A 357 -8.30 -30.32 -5.89
C ALA A 357 -7.82 -31.78 -6.01
N THR A 358 -6.89 -32.22 -5.14
CA THR A 358 -6.33 -33.59 -5.14
C THR A 358 -6.81 -34.47 -4.00
N ALA A 359 -7.56 -33.90 -3.05
CA ALA A 359 -8.23 -34.59 -1.94
C ALA A 359 -9.68 -34.90 -2.31
#